data_AF-A0A2A5VJ59-F1
#
_entry.id   AF-A0A2A5VJ59-F1
#
_cell.length_a   1.000
_cell.length_b   1.000
_cell.length_c   1.000
_cell.angle_alpha   90.00
_cell.angle_beta   90.00
_cell.angle_gamma   90.00
#
_symmetry.space_group_name_H-M   'P 1'
#
loop_
_entity.id
_entity.type
_entity.pdbx_description
1 polymer ?
#
loop_
_entity_poly.entity_id
_entity_poly.type
_entity_poly.pdbx_seq_one_letter_code
_entity_poly.pdbx_strand_id
1 'polypeptide(L)'
;MADELYESLNELLPVASVVHIALGFMALVLVHRSSEREWNERFAGLLISWMMVMLGIQYVFSTIIDYRIEQLGTDTVSVFFTYESIFYSWMTYGQSALESAFYASIAILPLIYPYPLIQKENVLKICTIFVLAVALVMIPVDIFTEFSFRGVKYMFIWTGYIVWTPVYLRFLVGELLYGEKEARAVSSVTALLMLGAFVQSYIFWLQNITGVSTVYYGRWVVEDFVAQTFLSSSVSMVQLALSGTTFLVIFIGESWRSMSRGFNTLNALVSLVFVTGVLWYLLTLVNYADAESCVLTSCQAWDENFVDWYVFTFQVARFLGVPLIFMFILLNYNMVDTGAEGSKMITRIMVLLLLLVATSSLIEMIQIILPIPEMITSALFAAGVVVFIGWEERIMDQIITETSSAADSVKELIGVAEISINDGEYRFFSMAMTAMLCYAVLIAILFHSMGIHN
;
A
#
# COMPACT_ATOMS: atom_id res chain seq x y z
N MET A 1 -8.26 -9.44 28.79
CA MET A 1 -9.23 -9.90 27.77
C MET A 1 -9.67 -8.79 26.84
N ALA A 2 -10.40 -7.73 27.25
CA ALA A 2 -10.70 -6.62 26.32
C ALA A 2 -9.47 -5.75 26.01
N ASP A 3 -8.62 -5.50 27.02
CA ASP A 3 -7.37 -4.73 26.86
C ASP A 3 -6.31 -5.49 26.03
N GLU A 4 -6.11 -6.78 26.30
CA GLU A 4 -5.20 -7.66 25.52
C GLU A 4 -5.62 -7.81 24.04
N LEU A 5 -6.93 -7.78 23.74
CA LEU A 5 -7.45 -7.87 22.37
C LEU A 5 -7.28 -6.55 21.60
N TYR A 6 -7.16 -5.42 22.32
CA TYR A 6 -6.94 -4.11 21.72
C TYR A 6 -5.44 -3.84 21.49
N GLU A 7 -4.56 -4.30 22.39
CA GLU A 7 -3.10 -4.26 22.20
C GLU A 7 -2.69 -4.94 20.88
N SER A 8 -3.29 -6.09 20.53
CA SER A 8 -2.88 -6.87 19.35
C SER A 8 -3.29 -6.25 18.01
N LEU A 9 -4.26 -5.33 17.97
CA LEU A 9 -4.86 -4.84 16.73
C LEU A 9 -3.98 -3.85 15.94
N ASN A 10 -2.89 -3.31 16.50
CA ASN A 10 -2.05 -2.29 15.83
C ASN A 10 -0.54 -2.36 16.15
N GLU A 11 -0.03 -3.46 16.72
CA GLU A 11 1.37 -3.57 17.17
C GLU A 11 2.41 -3.28 16.07
N LEU A 12 2.09 -3.62 14.81
CA LEU A 12 3.00 -3.43 13.67
C LEU A 12 3.06 -1.99 13.16
N LEU A 13 2.15 -1.13 13.60
CA LEU A 13 1.93 0.20 13.01
C LEU A 13 3.10 1.19 13.26
N PRO A 14 3.71 1.26 14.46
CA PRO A 14 4.91 2.07 14.68
C PRO A 14 6.08 1.60 13.83
N VAL A 15 6.30 0.29 13.73
CA VAL A 15 7.36 -0.31 12.90
C VAL A 15 7.13 0.05 11.44
N ALA A 16 5.91 -0.13 10.95
CA ALA A 16 5.51 0.22 9.59
C ALA A 16 5.82 1.68 9.25
N SER A 17 5.54 2.60 10.18
CA SER A 17 5.74 4.04 9.97
C SER A 17 7.22 4.38 9.70
N VAL A 18 8.14 3.89 10.54
CA VAL A 18 9.58 4.13 10.41
C VAL A 18 10.11 3.54 9.11
N VAL A 19 9.66 2.33 8.78
CA VAL A 19 10.12 1.57 7.61
C VAL A 19 9.72 2.25 6.32
N HIS A 20 8.45 2.65 6.20
CA HIS A 20 7.95 3.34 5.01
C HIS A 20 8.65 4.68 4.80
N ILE A 21 8.89 5.44 5.88
CA ILE A 21 9.63 6.71 5.81
C ILE A 21 11.09 6.47 5.38
N ALA A 22 11.80 5.56 6.05
CA ALA A 22 13.21 5.30 5.79
C ALA A 22 13.44 4.77 4.37
N LEU A 23 12.66 3.77 3.95
CA LEU A 23 12.73 3.21 2.60
C LEU A 23 12.32 4.26 1.55
N GLY A 24 11.26 5.03 1.79
CA GLY A 24 10.82 6.10 0.88
C GLY A 24 11.90 7.16 0.66
N PHE A 25 12.56 7.64 1.73
CA PHE A 25 13.66 8.60 1.60
C PHE A 25 14.88 8.02 0.89
N MET A 26 15.28 6.78 1.22
CA MET A 26 16.40 6.12 0.53
C MET A 26 16.10 5.93 -0.97
N ALA A 27 14.89 5.51 -1.31
CA ALA A 27 14.43 5.38 -2.69
C ALA A 27 14.44 6.74 -3.41
N LEU A 28 13.98 7.83 -2.78
CA LEU A 28 14.06 9.18 -3.36
C LEU A 28 15.50 9.58 -3.71
N VAL A 29 16.45 9.32 -2.80
CA VAL A 29 17.88 9.63 -3.05
C VAL A 29 18.41 8.83 -4.23
N LEU A 30 18.08 7.55 -4.28
CA LEU A 30 18.48 6.64 -5.35
C LEU A 30 17.90 7.05 -6.71
N VAL A 31 16.61 7.33 -6.80
CA VAL A 31 15.96 7.76 -8.04
C VAL A 31 16.50 9.12 -8.51
N HIS A 32 16.84 10.03 -7.60
CA HIS A 32 17.43 11.32 -7.97
C HIS A 32 18.83 11.18 -8.60
N ARG A 33 19.60 10.16 -8.18
CA ARG A 33 20.90 9.81 -8.75
C ARG A 33 20.81 9.05 -10.08
N SER A 34 19.63 8.54 -10.42
CA SER A 34 19.40 7.68 -11.57
C SER A 34 19.00 8.49 -12.82
N SER A 35 19.85 9.42 -13.25
CA SER A 35 19.55 10.33 -14.37
C SER A 35 19.51 9.66 -15.75
N GLU A 36 20.15 8.50 -15.89
CA GLU A 36 20.26 7.76 -17.16
C GLU A 36 19.08 6.82 -17.45
N ARG A 37 18.13 6.68 -16.50
CA ARG A 37 16.97 5.80 -16.65
C ARG A 37 15.89 6.45 -17.49
N GLU A 38 15.04 5.62 -18.09
CA GLU A 38 13.90 6.07 -18.89
C GLU A 38 12.96 6.97 -18.09
N TRP A 39 12.37 7.96 -18.76
CA TRP A 39 11.65 9.03 -18.07
C TRP A 39 10.45 8.51 -17.27
N ASN A 40 9.75 7.50 -17.77
CA ASN A 40 8.58 6.89 -17.15
C ASN A 40 8.98 6.00 -15.96
N GLU A 41 10.07 5.24 -16.07
CA GLU A 41 10.64 4.44 -14.97
C GLU A 41 11.14 5.33 -13.85
N ARG A 42 11.90 6.37 -14.18
CA ARG A 42 12.39 7.35 -13.21
C ARG A 42 11.24 8.09 -12.53
N PHE A 43 10.22 8.50 -13.28
CA PHE A 43 9.07 9.20 -12.69
C PHE A 43 8.20 8.27 -11.84
N ALA A 44 7.96 7.03 -12.27
CA ALA A 44 7.31 6.01 -11.45
C ALA A 44 8.08 5.76 -10.15
N GLY A 45 9.40 5.70 -10.22
CA GLY A 45 10.26 5.57 -9.05
C GLY A 45 10.08 6.72 -8.05
N LEU A 46 10.00 7.97 -8.52
CA LEU A 46 9.71 9.12 -7.66
C LEU A 46 8.31 9.06 -7.06
N LEU A 47 7.29 8.69 -7.85
CA LEU A 47 5.91 8.56 -7.37
C LEU A 47 5.81 7.52 -6.26
N ILE A 48 6.35 6.31 -6.48
CA ILE A 48 6.36 5.23 -5.49
C ILE A 48 7.11 5.68 -4.22
N SER A 49 8.26 6.33 -4.38
CA SER A 49 9.04 6.79 -3.22
C SER A 49 8.28 7.82 -2.38
N TRP A 50 7.63 8.79 -3.02
CA TRP A 50 6.79 9.77 -2.32
C TRP A 50 5.53 9.14 -1.71
N MET A 51 4.91 8.17 -2.40
CA MET A 51 3.80 7.37 -1.86
C MET A 51 4.20 6.66 -0.57
N MET A 52 5.39 6.06 -0.50
CA MET A 52 5.91 5.43 0.71
C MET A 52 6.13 6.45 1.83
N VAL A 53 6.69 7.62 1.55
CA VAL A 53 6.85 8.69 2.54
C VAL A 53 5.49 9.15 3.09
N MET A 54 4.50 9.37 2.23
CA MET A 54 3.14 9.77 2.64
C MET A 54 2.47 8.71 3.53
N LEU A 55 2.51 7.43 3.12
CA LEU A 55 2.00 6.31 3.93
C LEU A 55 2.71 6.22 5.28
N GLY A 56 4.03 6.39 5.29
CA GLY A 56 4.80 6.34 6.53
C GLY A 56 4.40 7.43 7.53
N ILE A 57 4.24 8.67 7.08
CA ILE A 57 3.77 9.76 7.95
C ILE A 57 2.30 9.56 8.35
N GLN A 58 1.45 9.00 7.47
CA GLN A 58 0.08 8.62 7.81
C GLN A 58 0.05 7.58 8.94
N TYR A 59 0.96 6.60 8.91
CA TYR A 59 1.10 5.61 9.98
C TYR A 59 1.66 6.22 11.27
N VAL A 60 2.52 7.25 11.20
CA VAL A 60 2.90 8.01 12.41
C VAL A 60 1.66 8.62 13.07
N PHE A 61 0.77 9.27 12.32
CA PHE A 61 -0.47 9.80 12.90
C PHE A 61 -1.35 8.71 13.49
N SER A 62 -1.52 7.60 12.76
CA SER A 62 -2.34 6.48 13.22
C SER A 62 -1.76 5.86 14.51
N THR A 63 -0.43 5.79 14.64
CA THR A 63 0.25 5.31 15.86
C THR A 63 -0.05 6.20 17.06
N ILE A 64 0.02 7.52 16.87
CA ILE A 64 -0.21 8.47 17.95
C ILE A 64 -1.68 8.48 18.37
N ILE A 65 -2.60 8.32 17.40
CA ILE A 65 -4.04 8.17 17.67
C ILE A 65 -4.29 6.91 18.50
N ASP A 66 -3.73 5.78 18.08
CA ASP A 66 -3.89 4.48 18.75
C ASP A 66 -3.39 4.54 20.20
N TYR A 67 -2.18 5.07 20.42
CA TYR A 67 -1.62 5.29 21.76
C TYR A 67 -2.51 6.17 22.66
N ARG A 68 -3.19 7.17 22.09
CA ARG A 68 -4.12 8.02 22.86
C ARG A 68 -5.44 7.33 23.19
N ILE A 69 -5.92 6.45 22.30
CA ILE A 69 -7.12 5.65 22.56
C ILE A 69 -6.84 4.64 23.67
N GLU A 70 -5.67 4.01 23.67
CA GLU A 70 -5.25 3.10 24.74
C GLU A 70 -5.22 3.81 26.11
N GLN A 71 -4.68 5.03 26.16
CA GLN A 71 -4.66 5.84 27.39
C GLN A 71 -6.07 6.17 27.92
N LEU A 72 -7.07 6.33 27.05
CA LEU A 72 -8.48 6.52 27.47
C LEU A 72 -9.05 5.29 28.19
N GLY A 73 -8.61 4.09 27.83
CA GLY A 73 -9.07 2.83 28.43
C GLY A 73 -8.57 2.62 29.87
N THR A 74 -7.53 3.35 30.28
CA THR A 74 -7.01 3.30 31.65
C THR A 74 -7.75 4.31 32.54
N ASP A 75 -8.28 3.87 33.69
CA ASP A 75 -9.10 4.63 34.67
C ASP A 75 -8.45 5.91 35.27
N THR A 76 -7.32 6.38 34.73
CA THR A 76 -6.47 7.45 35.31
C THR A 76 -6.35 8.71 34.46
N VAL A 77 -7.25 8.96 33.50
CA VAL A 77 -7.13 10.15 32.62
C VAL A 77 -8.27 11.16 32.82
N SER A 78 -7.83 12.41 32.98
CA SER A 78 -8.57 13.64 33.25
C SER A 78 -9.75 13.93 32.31
N VAL A 79 -10.71 14.70 32.84
CA VAL A 79 -11.96 15.29 32.31
C VAL A 79 -11.91 15.92 30.89
N PHE A 80 -10.77 15.90 30.19
CA PHE A 80 -10.54 16.55 28.88
C PHE A 80 -10.28 15.59 27.69
N PHE A 81 -10.32 14.27 27.89
CA PHE A 81 -10.15 13.30 26.81
C PHE A 81 -11.44 12.51 26.61
N THR A 82 -12.24 12.90 25.61
CA THR A 82 -13.35 12.09 25.09
C THR A 82 -12.93 11.47 23.76
N TYR A 83 -13.54 10.36 23.35
CA TYR A 83 -13.30 9.76 22.02
C TYR A 83 -13.49 10.78 20.89
N GLU A 84 -14.52 11.64 21.03
CA GLU A 84 -14.79 12.78 20.14
C GLU A 84 -13.61 13.76 20.03
N SER A 85 -12.93 14.06 21.14
CA SER A 85 -11.75 14.95 21.14
C SER A 85 -10.53 14.35 20.43
N ILE A 86 -10.40 13.02 20.41
CA ILE A 86 -9.37 12.32 19.62
C ILE A 86 -9.77 12.31 18.15
N PHE A 87 -11.04 12.01 17.87
CA PHE A 87 -11.58 11.95 16.52
C PHE A 87 -11.44 13.29 15.79
N TYR A 88 -11.78 14.41 16.44
CA TYR A 88 -11.64 15.77 15.90
C TYR A 88 -10.29 16.44 16.24
N SER A 89 -9.22 15.63 16.27
CA SER A 89 -7.87 16.10 16.53
C SER A 89 -7.08 16.42 15.25
N TRP A 90 -6.04 17.24 15.39
CA TRP A 90 -5.08 17.50 14.31
C TRP A 90 -4.40 16.21 13.79
N MET A 91 -4.38 15.13 14.57
CA MET A 91 -3.79 13.86 14.17
C MET A 91 -4.69 13.14 13.16
N THR A 92 -6.00 13.06 13.43
CA THR A 92 -6.97 12.45 12.52
C THR A 92 -7.09 13.25 11.22
N TYR A 93 -7.12 14.59 11.32
CA TYR A 93 -7.07 15.45 10.13
C TYR A 93 -5.78 15.23 9.34
N GLY A 94 -4.63 15.10 10.01
CA GLY A 94 -3.34 14.84 9.38
C GLY A 94 -3.29 13.48 8.66
N GLN A 95 -3.78 12.43 9.33
CA GLN A 95 -3.91 11.08 8.76
C GLN A 95 -4.74 11.10 7.48
N SER A 96 -5.93 11.72 7.54
CA SER A 96 -6.85 11.76 6.40
C SER A 96 -6.37 12.66 5.26
N ALA A 97 -5.64 13.73 5.59
CA ALA A 97 -5.03 14.61 4.61
C ALA A 97 -3.93 13.88 3.81
N LEU A 98 -3.08 13.11 4.49
CA LEU A 98 -2.04 12.30 3.85
C LEU A 98 -2.62 11.15 3.03
N GLU A 99 -3.70 10.53 3.51
CA GLU A 99 -4.42 9.52 2.74
C GLU A 99 -4.95 10.10 1.42
N SER A 100 -5.52 11.31 1.46
CA SER A 100 -6.02 12.01 0.27
C SER A 100 -4.90 12.32 -0.73
N ALA A 101 -3.75 12.75 -0.23
CA ALA A 101 -2.55 13.00 -1.03
C ALA A 101 -1.98 11.72 -1.67
N PHE A 102 -1.98 10.61 -0.92
CA PHE A 102 -1.59 9.30 -1.42
C PHE A 102 -2.51 8.87 -2.56
N TYR A 103 -3.84 8.98 -2.41
CA TYR A 103 -4.78 8.64 -3.48
C TYR A 103 -4.64 9.55 -4.72
N ALA A 104 -4.36 10.83 -4.54
CA ALA A 104 -4.07 11.72 -5.67
C ALA A 104 -2.82 11.26 -6.46
N SER A 105 -1.82 10.72 -5.75
CA SER A 105 -0.56 10.26 -6.35
C SER A 105 -0.71 8.92 -7.06
N ILE A 106 -1.42 7.95 -6.43
CA ILE A 106 -1.64 6.63 -7.04
C ILE A 106 -2.49 6.70 -8.31
N ALA A 107 -3.34 7.73 -8.45
CA ALA A 107 -4.14 7.92 -9.65
C ALA A 107 -3.31 8.08 -10.93
N ILE A 108 -2.12 8.67 -10.80
CA ILE A 108 -1.23 9.00 -11.92
C ILE A 108 -0.37 7.81 -12.33
N LEU A 109 0.09 7.02 -11.36
CA LEU A 109 1.07 5.95 -11.58
C LEU A 109 0.67 5.00 -12.74
N PRO A 110 -0.59 4.52 -12.83
CA PRO A 110 -1.05 3.67 -13.93
C PRO A 110 -1.02 4.32 -15.31
N LEU A 111 -1.10 5.65 -15.38
CA LEU A 111 -1.11 6.40 -16.63
C LEU A 111 0.30 6.57 -17.24
N ILE A 112 1.32 6.26 -16.45
CA ILE A 112 2.73 6.51 -16.77
C ILE A 112 3.52 5.22 -16.84
N TYR A 113 3.22 4.26 -15.96
CA TYR A 113 4.00 3.05 -15.82
C TYR A 113 3.13 1.81 -15.55
N PRO A 114 3.44 0.64 -16.14
CA PRO A 114 4.60 0.37 -17.01
C PRO A 114 4.40 0.77 -18.48
N TYR A 115 3.15 0.97 -18.89
CA TYR A 115 2.81 1.46 -20.21
C TYR A 115 2.43 2.95 -20.16
N PRO A 116 3.25 3.87 -20.69
CA PRO A 116 2.95 5.30 -20.63
C PRO A 116 1.82 5.66 -21.61
N LEU A 117 0.63 5.91 -21.06
CA LEU A 117 -0.51 6.42 -21.82
C LEU A 117 -0.38 7.92 -22.09
N ILE A 118 0.21 8.66 -21.15
CA ILE A 118 0.46 10.10 -21.30
C ILE A 118 1.89 10.31 -21.81
N GLN A 119 2.02 10.54 -23.12
CA GLN A 119 3.31 10.76 -23.79
C GLN A 119 3.42 12.22 -24.24
N LYS A 120 3.66 13.14 -23.30
CA LYS A 120 3.85 14.58 -23.58
C LYS A 120 5.14 15.07 -22.93
N GLU A 121 5.82 16.02 -23.55
CA GLU A 121 7.06 16.62 -23.01
C GLU A 121 6.86 17.26 -21.62
N ASN A 122 5.69 17.87 -21.39
CA ASN A 122 5.33 18.50 -20.12
C ASN A 122 4.59 17.54 -19.15
N VAL A 123 4.71 16.22 -19.33
CA VAL A 123 3.96 15.22 -18.53
C VAL A 123 4.19 15.40 -17.02
N LEU A 124 5.43 15.61 -16.57
CA LEU A 124 5.72 15.82 -15.15
C LEU A 124 5.02 17.04 -14.59
N LYS A 125 5.05 18.19 -15.29
CA LYS A 125 4.35 19.40 -14.86
C LYS A 125 2.85 19.18 -14.77
N ILE A 126 2.24 18.56 -15.79
CA ILE A 126 0.79 18.28 -15.82
C ILE A 126 0.41 17.37 -14.65
N CYS A 127 1.17 16.31 -14.44
CA CYS A 127 0.96 15.38 -13.33
C CYS A 127 1.14 16.05 -11.97
N THR A 128 2.17 16.89 -11.81
CA THR A 128 2.39 17.67 -10.58
C THR A 128 1.20 18.56 -10.26
N ILE A 129 0.72 19.33 -11.26
CA ILE A 129 -0.43 20.22 -11.10
C ILE A 129 -1.68 19.42 -10.77
N PHE A 130 -1.87 18.24 -11.38
CA PHE A 130 -3.00 17.36 -11.06
C PHE A 130 -2.96 16.90 -9.59
N VAL A 131 -1.84 16.35 -9.11
CA VAL A 131 -1.72 15.91 -7.69
C VAL A 131 -2.01 17.06 -6.75
N LEU A 132 -1.41 18.23 -7.00
CA LEU A 132 -1.61 19.42 -6.16
C LEU A 132 -3.08 19.88 -6.18
N ALA A 133 -3.69 20.01 -7.36
CA ALA A 133 -5.07 20.47 -7.48
C ALA A 133 -6.05 19.52 -6.79
N VAL A 134 -5.88 18.21 -6.97
CA VAL A 134 -6.70 17.20 -6.32
C VAL A 134 -6.52 17.24 -4.81
N ALA A 135 -5.27 17.26 -4.31
CA ALA A 135 -4.99 17.30 -2.88
C ALA A 135 -5.54 18.58 -2.22
N LEU A 136 -5.35 19.74 -2.86
CA LEU A 136 -5.86 21.04 -2.38
C LEU A 136 -7.39 21.10 -2.28
N VAL A 137 -8.11 20.32 -3.09
CA VAL A 137 -9.58 20.26 -3.04
C VAL A 137 -10.04 19.19 -2.06
N MET A 138 -9.46 17.98 -2.13
CA MET A 138 -9.93 16.84 -1.34
C MET A 138 -9.64 17.01 0.14
N ILE A 139 -8.48 17.56 0.53
CA ILE A 139 -8.12 17.70 1.95
C ILE A 139 -9.12 18.60 2.70
N PRO A 140 -9.43 19.82 2.24
CA PRO A 140 -10.44 20.64 2.90
C PRO A 140 -11.83 20.03 2.86
N VAL A 141 -12.25 19.47 1.72
CA VAL A 141 -13.59 18.86 1.58
C VAL A 141 -13.77 17.76 2.62
N ASP A 142 -12.76 16.92 2.80
CA ASP A 142 -12.81 15.81 3.72
C ASP A 142 -12.92 16.26 5.18
N ILE A 143 -12.15 17.29 5.58
CA ILE A 143 -12.21 17.84 6.94
C ILE A 143 -13.53 18.61 7.19
N PHE A 144 -13.99 19.44 6.24
CA PHE A 144 -15.21 20.24 6.37
C PHE A 144 -16.49 19.39 6.39
N THR A 145 -16.46 18.23 5.75
CA THR A 145 -17.62 17.34 5.66
C THR A 145 -17.60 16.24 6.72
N GLU A 146 -16.77 16.39 7.75
CA GLU A 146 -16.60 15.40 8.83
C GLU A 146 -16.36 14.00 8.27
N PHE A 147 -15.57 13.91 7.19
CA PHE A 147 -15.23 12.66 6.51
C PHE A 147 -16.42 11.90 5.87
N SER A 148 -17.60 12.53 5.74
CA SER A 148 -18.80 11.90 5.15
C SER A 148 -18.68 11.55 3.66
N PHE A 149 -17.70 12.15 2.97
CA PHE A 149 -17.34 11.85 1.58
C PHE A 149 -16.06 11.01 1.43
N ARG A 150 -15.59 10.36 2.50
CA ARG A 150 -14.32 9.60 2.50
C ARG A 150 -14.21 8.61 1.33
N GLY A 151 -15.30 7.91 0.99
CA GLY A 151 -15.35 6.93 -0.09
C GLY A 151 -15.16 7.51 -1.49
N VAL A 152 -15.44 8.80 -1.71
CA VAL A 152 -15.22 9.50 -2.99
C VAL A 152 -13.74 9.45 -3.39
N LYS A 153 -12.83 9.44 -2.42
CA LYS A 153 -11.37 9.32 -2.65
C LYS A 153 -11.01 8.04 -3.39
N TYR A 154 -11.78 6.96 -3.23
CA TYR A 154 -11.50 5.69 -3.89
C TYR A 154 -11.63 5.73 -5.42
N MET A 155 -12.31 6.74 -5.98
CA MET A 155 -12.35 6.93 -7.44
C MET A 155 -10.95 7.12 -8.04
N PHE A 156 -10.02 7.73 -7.29
CA PHE A 156 -8.64 7.91 -7.74
C PHE A 156 -7.90 6.58 -7.90
N ILE A 157 -8.25 5.59 -7.08
CA ILE A 157 -7.68 4.25 -7.16
C ILE A 157 -8.19 3.49 -8.38
N TRP A 158 -9.39 3.83 -8.89
CA TRP A 158 -9.99 3.14 -10.03
C TRP A 158 -9.14 3.22 -11.29
N THR A 159 -8.32 4.26 -11.44
CA THR A 159 -7.38 4.34 -12.56
C THR A 159 -6.44 3.13 -12.57
N GLY A 160 -5.99 2.66 -11.41
CA GLY A 160 -5.19 1.44 -11.28
C GLY A 160 -5.92 0.21 -11.79
N TYR A 161 -7.15 0.00 -11.33
CA TYR A 161 -7.96 -1.15 -11.78
C TYR A 161 -8.28 -1.08 -13.28
N ILE A 162 -8.68 0.07 -13.79
CA ILE A 162 -9.15 0.24 -15.16
C ILE A 162 -7.99 0.24 -16.16
N VAL A 163 -6.82 0.74 -15.79
CA VAL A 163 -5.67 0.86 -16.71
C VAL A 163 -4.73 -0.33 -16.60
N TRP A 164 -4.36 -0.77 -15.40
CA TRP A 164 -3.42 -1.88 -15.27
C TRP A 164 -4.04 -3.22 -15.68
N THR A 165 -5.34 -3.44 -15.49
CA THR A 165 -5.95 -4.73 -15.88
C THR A 165 -5.85 -4.98 -17.40
N PRO A 166 -6.27 -4.05 -18.29
CA PRO A 166 -6.07 -4.22 -19.73
C PRO A 166 -4.60 -4.30 -20.15
N VAL A 167 -3.71 -3.50 -19.53
CA VAL A 167 -2.27 -3.56 -19.79
C VAL A 167 -1.76 -4.96 -19.47
N TYR A 168 -2.01 -5.47 -18.26
CA TYR A 168 -1.65 -6.81 -17.84
C TYR A 168 -2.12 -7.87 -18.85
N LEU A 169 -3.42 -7.85 -19.19
CA LEU A 169 -4.01 -8.80 -20.13
C LEU A 169 -3.38 -8.75 -21.51
N ARG A 170 -3.16 -7.54 -22.04
CA ARG A 170 -2.57 -7.36 -23.38
C ARG A 170 -1.19 -7.99 -23.48
N PHE A 171 -0.34 -7.74 -22.48
CA PHE A 171 1.03 -8.27 -22.47
C PHE A 171 1.09 -9.75 -22.07
N LEU A 172 0.18 -10.23 -21.21
CA LEU A 172 0.03 -11.67 -20.92
C LEU A 172 -0.34 -12.45 -22.19
N VAL A 173 -1.32 -11.95 -22.95
CA VAL A 173 -1.76 -12.56 -24.21
C VAL A 173 -0.64 -12.46 -25.28
N GLY A 174 0.08 -11.34 -25.33
CA GLY A 174 1.31 -11.16 -26.12
C GLY A 174 2.33 -12.28 -25.89
N GLU A 175 2.65 -12.54 -24.63
CA GLU A 175 3.60 -13.58 -24.23
C GLU A 175 3.12 -15.00 -24.59
N LEU A 176 1.87 -15.32 -24.28
CA LEU A 176 1.36 -16.68 -24.37
C LEU A 176 0.94 -17.10 -25.78
N LEU A 177 0.27 -16.21 -26.53
CA LEU A 177 -0.23 -16.53 -27.87
C LEU A 177 0.75 -16.13 -28.98
N TYR A 178 1.43 -14.98 -28.82
CA TYR A 178 2.31 -14.44 -29.86
C TYR A 178 3.80 -14.70 -29.60
N GLY A 179 4.15 -15.27 -28.44
CA GLY A 179 5.53 -15.64 -28.11
C GLY A 179 6.46 -14.45 -27.86
N GLU A 180 5.91 -13.27 -27.59
CA GLU A 180 6.64 -12.04 -27.28
C GLU A 180 7.30 -12.16 -25.90
N LYS A 181 8.59 -12.52 -25.85
CA LYS A 181 9.30 -12.73 -24.57
C LYS A 181 9.37 -11.46 -23.72
N GLU A 182 9.56 -10.31 -24.36
CA GLU A 182 9.60 -8.99 -23.72
C GLU A 182 8.28 -8.60 -23.05
N ALA A 183 7.15 -9.15 -23.53
CA ALA A 183 5.85 -8.88 -22.93
C ALA A 183 5.72 -9.43 -21.49
N ARG A 184 6.56 -10.39 -21.13
CA ARG A 184 6.62 -10.94 -19.78
C ARG A 184 7.05 -9.89 -18.75
N ALA A 185 8.04 -9.04 -19.07
CA ALA A 185 8.53 -8.03 -18.14
C ALA A 185 7.41 -7.03 -17.79
N VAL A 186 6.70 -6.55 -18.82
CA VAL A 186 5.61 -5.57 -18.66
C VAL A 186 4.42 -6.16 -17.91
N SER A 187 3.97 -7.37 -18.26
CA SER A 187 2.86 -8.02 -17.56
C SER A 187 3.22 -8.37 -16.11
N SER A 188 4.45 -8.83 -15.85
CA SER A 188 4.90 -9.17 -14.50
C SER A 188 4.97 -7.95 -13.59
N VAL A 189 5.54 -6.83 -14.06
CA VAL A 189 5.57 -5.60 -13.25
C VAL A 189 4.17 -5.01 -13.06
N THR A 190 3.29 -5.12 -14.06
CA THR A 190 1.90 -4.66 -13.92
C THR A 190 1.18 -5.43 -12.82
N ALA A 191 1.32 -6.76 -12.79
CA ALA A 191 0.74 -7.60 -11.74
C ALA A 191 1.34 -7.26 -10.36
N LEU A 192 2.66 -7.05 -10.28
CA LEU A 192 3.32 -6.65 -9.04
C LEU A 192 2.88 -5.25 -8.57
N LEU A 193 2.67 -4.28 -9.46
CA LEU A 193 2.13 -2.96 -9.11
C LEU A 193 0.69 -3.07 -8.58
N MET A 194 -0.14 -3.89 -9.22
CA MET A 194 -1.50 -4.15 -8.75
C MET A 194 -1.49 -4.84 -7.38
N LEU A 195 -0.59 -5.78 -7.14
CA LEU A 195 -0.40 -6.40 -5.83
C LEU A 195 0.13 -5.39 -4.80
N GLY A 196 1.20 -4.66 -5.10
CA GLY A 196 1.76 -3.66 -4.19
C GLY A 196 0.77 -2.55 -3.82
N ALA A 197 -0.07 -2.12 -4.76
CA ALA A 197 -1.09 -1.11 -4.53
C ALA A 197 -2.34 -1.65 -3.81
N PHE A 198 -2.77 -2.87 -4.13
CA PHE A 198 -4.12 -3.36 -3.79
C PHE A 198 -4.14 -4.70 -3.03
N VAL A 199 -3.00 -5.26 -2.62
CA VAL A 199 -2.97 -6.55 -1.90
C VAL A 199 -3.87 -6.55 -0.67
N GLN A 200 -3.90 -5.44 0.08
CA GLN A 200 -4.78 -5.27 1.25
C GLN A 200 -6.28 -5.41 0.91
N SER A 201 -6.69 -5.12 -0.32
CA SER A 201 -8.07 -5.30 -0.79
C SER A 201 -8.26 -6.65 -1.48
N TYR A 202 -7.22 -7.16 -2.15
CA TYR A 202 -7.26 -8.46 -2.83
C TYR A 202 -7.35 -9.65 -1.90
N ILE A 203 -6.86 -9.55 -0.66
CA ILE A 203 -7.10 -10.63 0.32
C ILE A 203 -8.59 -10.84 0.62
N PHE A 204 -9.48 -9.89 0.28
CA PHE A 204 -10.93 -10.03 0.45
C PHE A 204 -11.66 -10.36 -0.87
N TRP A 205 -10.95 -10.78 -1.92
CA TRP A 205 -11.50 -10.91 -3.27
C TRP A 205 -12.82 -11.70 -3.35
N LEU A 206 -12.94 -12.79 -2.60
CA LEU A 206 -14.12 -13.66 -2.65
C LEU A 206 -15.32 -13.03 -1.93
N GLN A 207 -15.08 -12.35 -0.82
CA GLN A 207 -16.11 -11.58 -0.12
C GLN A 207 -16.63 -10.42 -0.96
N ASN A 208 -15.72 -9.75 -1.70
CA ASN A 208 -16.05 -8.64 -2.58
C ASN A 208 -16.97 -9.07 -3.74
N ILE A 209 -16.75 -10.25 -4.31
CA ILE A 209 -17.57 -10.75 -5.43
C ILE A 209 -18.91 -11.31 -4.95
N THR A 210 -18.92 -11.98 -3.81
CA THR A 210 -20.15 -12.55 -3.23
C THR A 210 -21.04 -11.49 -2.59
N GLY A 211 -20.53 -10.28 -2.38
CA GLY A 211 -21.23 -9.17 -1.73
C GLY A 211 -21.24 -9.24 -0.21
N VAL A 212 -20.65 -10.27 0.40
CA VAL A 212 -20.56 -10.40 1.87
C VAL A 212 -19.75 -9.24 2.48
N SER A 213 -18.85 -8.64 1.70
CA SER A 213 -18.09 -7.45 2.11
C SER A 213 -18.96 -6.27 2.53
N THR A 214 -20.23 -6.19 2.13
CA THR A 214 -21.13 -5.08 2.53
C THR A 214 -21.36 -5.05 4.04
N VAL A 215 -21.42 -6.22 4.70
CA VAL A 215 -21.70 -6.32 6.14
C VAL A 215 -20.48 -5.91 6.95
N TYR A 216 -19.30 -6.38 6.54
CA TYR A 216 -18.03 -6.07 7.21
C TYR A 216 -17.60 -4.63 6.98
N TYR A 217 -17.71 -4.15 5.74
CA TYR A 217 -17.47 -2.75 5.43
C TYR A 217 -18.46 -1.84 6.17
N GLY A 218 -19.74 -2.25 6.24
CA GLY A 218 -20.76 -1.55 7.01
C GLY A 218 -20.41 -1.45 8.50
N ARG A 219 -19.92 -2.54 9.09
CA ARG A 219 -19.44 -2.55 10.48
C ARG A 219 -18.29 -1.58 10.69
N TRP A 220 -17.24 -1.62 9.86
CA TRP A 220 -16.11 -0.69 9.99
C TRP A 220 -16.54 0.78 9.87
N VAL A 221 -17.51 1.08 8.99
CA VAL A 221 -18.06 2.44 8.87
C VAL A 221 -18.78 2.88 10.14
N VAL A 222 -19.50 1.98 10.81
CA VAL A 222 -20.19 2.26 12.07
C VAL A 222 -19.20 2.43 13.22
N GLU A 223 -18.17 1.58 13.30
CA GLU A 223 -17.10 1.65 14.31
C GLU A 223 -16.30 2.96 14.19
N ASP A 224 -16.15 3.51 13.00
CA ASP A 224 -15.51 4.81 12.76
C ASP A 224 -16.37 6.02 13.17
N PHE A 225 -17.64 5.82 13.58
CA PHE A 225 -18.60 6.87 13.94
C PHE A 225 -18.86 7.93 12.86
N VAL A 226 -18.54 7.65 11.58
CA VAL A 226 -18.74 8.58 10.48
C VAL A 226 -19.98 8.22 9.67
N ALA A 227 -20.97 9.12 9.66
CA ALA A 227 -22.10 9.01 8.75
C ALA A 227 -21.64 9.19 7.30
N GLN A 228 -21.68 8.12 6.52
CA GLN A 228 -21.29 8.14 5.10
C GLN A 228 -22.47 8.58 4.22
N THR A 229 -22.18 9.43 3.25
CA THR A 229 -23.18 9.80 2.23
C THR A 229 -23.48 8.63 1.29
N PHE A 230 -24.66 8.63 0.68
CA PHE A 230 -25.03 7.64 -0.33
C PHE A 230 -24.00 7.54 -1.47
N LEU A 231 -23.46 8.69 -1.90
CA LEU A 231 -22.41 8.74 -2.92
C LEU A 231 -21.14 8.03 -2.45
N SER A 232 -20.68 8.34 -1.23
CA SER A 232 -19.50 7.73 -0.61
C SER A 232 -19.62 6.21 -0.55
N SER A 233 -20.73 5.71 0.02
CA SER A 233 -20.98 4.26 0.12
C SER A 233 -21.06 3.58 -1.25
N SER A 234 -21.73 4.21 -2.22
CA SER A 234 -21.86 3.65 -3.58
C SER A 234 -20.51 3.51 -4.28
N VAL A 235 -19.65 4.54 -4.17
CA VAL A 235 -18.29 4.51 -4.72
C VAL A 235 -17.45 3.42 -4.07
N SER A 236 -17.53 3.26 -2.75
CA SER A 236 -16.83 2.17 -2.03
C SER A 236 -17.28 0.79 -2.52
N MET A 237 -18.57 0.56 -2.72
CA MET A 237 -19.08 -0.73 -3.21
C MET A 237 -18.58 -1.05 -4.62
N VAL A 238 -18.53 -0.05 -5.52
CA VAL A 238 -17.93 -0.21 -6.85
C VAL A 238 -16.45 -0.54 -6.74
N GLN A 239 -15.70 0.11 -5.84
CA GLN A 239 -14.30 -0.18 -5.60
C GLN A 239 -14.07 -1.63 -5.12
N LEU A 240 -14.89 -2.13 -4.19
CA LEU A 240 -14.81 -3.52 -3.73
C LEU A 240 -15.05 -4.49 -4.89
N ALA A 241 -16.09 -4.26 -5.69
CA ALA A 241 -16.41 -5.08 -6.86
C ALA A 241 -15.27 -5.08 -7.90
N LEU A 242 -14.68 -3.91 -8.18
CA LEU A 242 -13.49 -3.79 -9.03
C LEU A 242 -12.33 -4.62 -8.47
N SER A 243 -12.03 -4.47 -7.18
CA SER A 243 -10.93 -5.18 -6.51
C SER A 243 -11.07 -6.71 -6.62
N GLY A 244 -12.26 -7.26 -6.34
CA GLY A 244 -12.52 -8.68 -6.48
C GLY A 244 -12.36 -9.16 -7.93
N THR A 245 -12.91 -8.40 -8.88
CA THR A 245 -12.89 -8.75 -10.31
C THR A 245 -11.47 -8.71 -10.88
N THR A 246 -10.71 -7.65 -10.59
CA THR A 246 -9.34 -7.52 -11.11
C THR A 246 -8.39 -8.55 -10.50
N PHE A 247 -8.57 -8.91 -9.23
CA PHE A 247 -7.81 -10.00 -8.63
C PHE A 247 -8.07 -11.34 -9.35
N LEU A 248 -9.34 -11.67 -9.63
CA LEU A 248 -9.66 -12.88 -10.39
C LEU A 248 -9.01 -12.90 -11.77
N VAL A 249 -8.98 -11.75 -12.45
CA VAL A 249 -8.30 -11.64 -13.75
C VAL A 249 -6.81 -11.97 -13.61
N ILE A 250 -6.13 -11.43 -12.59
CA ILE A 250 -4.72 -11.75 -12.32
C ILE A 250 -4.55 -13.24 -11.98
N PHE A 251 -5.40 -13.79 -11.11
CA PHE A 251 -5.32 -15.19 -10.71
C PHE A 251 -5.50 -16.15 -11.89
N ILE A 252 -6.50 -15.92 -12.73
CA ILE A 252 -6.74 -16.73 -13.94
C ILE A 252 -5.59 -16.55 -14.93
N GLY A 253 -5.11 -15.31 -15.12
CA GLY A 253 -4.00 -15.01 -16.01
C GLY A 253 -2.70 -15.70 -15.61
N GLU A 254 -2.32 -15.60 -14.33
CA GLU A 254 -1.15 -16.28 -13.80
C GLU A 254 -1.35 -17.81 -13.78
N SER A 255 -2.54 -18.32 -13.47
CA SER A 255 -2.81 -19.75 -13.56
C SER A 255 -2.62 -20.28 -14.98
N TRP A 256 -3.08 -19.55 -15.99
CA TRP A 256 -2.85 -19.90 -17.40
C TRP A 256 -1.36 -19.87 -17.76
N ARG A 257 -0.62 -18.84 -17.30
CA ARG A 257 0.83 -18.79 -17.48
C ARG A 257 1.53 -19.98 -16.83
N SER A 258 1.16 -20.34 -15.61
CA SER A 258 1.72 -21.47 -14.87
C SER A 258 1.53 -22.79 -15.63
N MET A 259 0.32 -23.03 -16.14
CA MET A 259 0.02 -24.22 -16.95
C MET A 259 0.81 -24.27 -18.26
N SER A 260 1.11 -23.12 -18.86
CA SER A 260 1.74 -23.05 -20.19
C SER A 260 3.26 -23.00 -20.15
N ARG A 261 3.83 -22.34 -19.13
CA ARG A 261 5.27 -22.00 -19.05
C ARG A 261 5.94 -22.45 -17.75
N GLY A 262 5.19 -23.05 -16.83
CA GLY A 262 5.68 -23.50 -15.52
C GLY A 262 5.46 -22.47 -14.41
N PHE A 263 5.59 -22.95 -13.17
CA PHE A 263 5.32 -22.20 -11.95
C PHE A 263 6.49 -21.28 -11.58
N ASN A 264 6.21 -20.01 -11.29
CA ASN A 264 7.22 -19.04 -10.85
C ASN A 264 6.82 -18.37 -9.50
N THR A 265 7.67 -17.47 -9.01
CA THR A 265 7.46 -16.74 -7.75
C THR A 265 6.20 -15.88 -7.74
N LEU A 266 5.86 -15.21 -8.85
CA LEU A 266 4.64 -14.41 -8.97
C LEU A 266 3.39 -15.31 -8.91
N ASN A 267 3.43 -16.50 -9.53
CA ASN A 267 2.37 -17.49 -9.42
C ASN A 267 2.17 -17.92 -7.96
N ALA A 268 3.27 -18.13 -7.22
CA ALA A 268 3.22 -18.48 -5.81
C ALA A 268 2.55 -17.39 -4.97
N LEU A 269 2.96 -16.13 -5.19
CA LEU A 269 2.40 -14.96 -4.50
C LEU A 269 0.90 -14.81 -4.76
N VAL A 270 0.48 -14.87 -6.04
CA VAL A 270 -0.93 -14.74 -6.43
C VAL A 270 -1.77 -15.91 -5.89
N SER A 271 -1.23 -17.13 -5.90
CA SER A 271 -1.90 -18.30 -5.33
C SER A 271 -2.05 -18.19 -3.81
N LEU A 272 -1.05 -17.64 -3.11
CA LEU A 272 -1.12 -17.39 -1.67
C LEU A 272 -2.25 -16.40 -1.34
N VAL A 273 -2.31 -15.26 -2.03
CA VAL A 273 -3.40 -14.29 -1.85
C VAL A 273 -4.77 -14.91 -2.14
N PHE A 274 -4.86 -15.79 -3.15
CA PHE A 274 -6.09 -16.51 -3.47
C PHE A 274 -6.56 -17.38 -2.31
N VAL A 275 -5.67 -18.22 -1.76
CA VAL A 275 -5.97 -19.10 -0.61
C VAL A 275 -6.34 -18.26 0.62
N THR A 276 -5.57 -17.21 0.92
CA THR A 276 -5.86 -16.29 2.01
C THR A 276 -7.27 -15.68 1.88
N GLY A 277 -7.70 -15.34 0.67
CA GLY A 277 -9.05 -14.81 0.45
C GLY A 277 -10.19 -15.82 0.58
N VAL A 278 -9.92 -17.11 0.31
CA VAL A 278 -10.88 -18.18 0.63
C VAL A 278 -11.02 -18.34 2.14
N LEU A 279 -9.91 -18.33 2.87
CA LEU A 279 -9.92 -18.43 4.34
C LEU A 279 -10.63 -17.23 4.98
N TRP A 280 -10.36 -16.02 4.49
CA TRP A 280 -11.09 -14.82 4.89
C TRP A 280 -12.59 -14.97 4.67
N TYR A 281 -13.01 -15.43 3.50
CA TYR A 281 -14.43 -15.64 3.22
C TYR A 281 -15.08 -16.62 4.22
N LEU A 282 -14.42 -17.74 4.53
CA LEU A 282 -14.94 -18.70 5.51
C LEU A 282 -15.02 -18.11 6.92
N LEU A 283 -13.97 -17.41 7.37
CA LEU A 283 -13.95 -16.75 8.69
C LEU A 283 -15.07 -15.69 8.81
N THR A 284 -15.31 -14.97 7.72
CA THR A 284 -16.38 -13.99 7.62
C THR A 284 -17.78 -14.64 7.64
N LEU A 285 -17.94 -15.85 7.10
CA LEU A 285 -19.22 -16.56 7.25
C LEU A 285 -19.44 -17.04 8.69
N VAL A 286 -18.39 -17.43 9.39
CA VAL A 286 -18.47 -17.90 10.79
C VAL A 286 -18.83 -16.74 11.73
N ASN A 287 -18.21 -15.57 11.54
CA ASN A 287 -18.41 -14.38 12.38
C ASN A 287 -19.47 -13.41 11.84
N TYR A 288 -20.37 -13.89 10.96
CA TYR A 288 -21.33 -13.03 10.27
C TYR A 288 -22.31 -12.35 11.24
N ALA A 289 -22.78 -13.09 12.25
CA ALA A 289 -23.70 -12.58 13.25
C ALA A 289 -23.07 -11.44 14.08
N ASP A 290 -21.80 -11.60 14.46
CA ASP A 290 -21.06 -10.57 15.19
C ASP A 290 -20.87 -9.33 14.31
N ALA A 291 -20.55 -9.52 13.03
CA ALA A 291 -20.41 -8.42 12.08
C ALA A 291 -21.73 -7.63 11.91
N GLU A 292 -22.85 -8.32 11.76
CA GLU A 292 -24.18 -7.72 11.60
C GLU A 292 -24.68 -7.02 12.88
N SER A 293 -24.31 -7.54 14.06
CA SER A 293 -24.72 -7.00 15.36
C SER A 293 -24.40 -5.51 15.52
N CYS A 294 -23.25 -5.07 15.01
CA CYS A 294 -22.78 -3.68 15.09
C CYS A 294 -23.59 -2.74 14.19
N VAL A 295 -24.07 -3.24 13.05
CA VAL A 295 -24.87 -2.43 12.11
C VAL A 295 -26.32 -2.32 12.56
N LEU A 296 -26.90 -3.39 13.10
CA LEU A 296 -28.33 -3.45 13.45
C LEU A 296 -28.64 -3.13 14.91
N THR A 297 -27.71 -3.38 15.83
CA THR A 297 -27.96 -3.33 17.27
C THR A 297 -26.81 -2.66 18.03
N SER A 298 -25.95 -3.44 18.69
CA SER A 298 -24.77 -3.00 19.43
C SER A 298 -23.56 -3.80 18.97
N CYS A 299 -22.41 -3.14 18.82
CA CYS A 299 -21.18 -3.78 18.36
C CYS A 299 -20.66 -4.79 19.39
N GLN A 300 -20.81 -6.08 19.07
CA GLN A 300 -20.16 -7.15 19.83
C GLN A 300 -18.68 -7.24 19.45
N ALA A 301 -17.81 -7.61 20.40
CA ALA A 301 -16.38 -7.78 20.14
C ALA A 301 -16.15 -8.88 19.09
N TRP A 302 -15.06 -8.76 18.32
CA TRP A 302 -14.62 -9.82 17.42
C TRP A 302 -14.11 -11.02 18.22
N ASP A 303 -14.26 -12.22 17.65
CA ASP A 303 -13.62 -13.42 18.17
C ASP A 303 -12.09 -13.30 18.09
N GLU A 304 -11.38 -13.89 19.05
CA GLU A 304 -9.91 -13.87 19.14
C GLU A 304 -9.27 -14.41 17.86
N ASN A 305 -9.80 -15.51 17.30
CA ASN A 305 -9.27 -16.07 16.05
C ASN A 305 -9.45 -15.12 14.85
N PHE A 306 -10.50 -14.29 14.87
CA PHE A 306 -10.72 -13.29 13.82
C PHE A 306 -9.68 -12.18 13.91
N VAL A 307 -9.40 -11.71 15.12
CA VAL A 307 -8.38 -10.68 15.38
C VAL A 307 -6.99 -11.20 15.02
N ASP A 308 -6.62 -12.40 15.47
CA ASP A 308 -5.33 -13.01 15.13
C ASP A 308 -5.13 -13.15 13.62
N TRP A 309 -6.17 -13.62 12.91
CA TRP A 309 -6.12 -13.72 11.46
C TRP A 309 -6.04 -12.36 10.76
N TYR A 310 -6.72 -11.34 11.30
CA TYR A 310 -6.64 -9.96 10.82
C TYR A 310 -5.21 -9.40 10.93
N VAL A 311 -4.57 -9.56 12.10
CA VAL A 311 -3.18 -9.15 12.32
C VAL A 311 -2.25 -9.91 11.36
N PHE A 312 -2.37 -11.23 11.31
CA PHE A 312 -1.48 -12.09 10.51
C PHE A 312 -1.57 -11.83 9.01
N THR A 313 -2.75 -11.48 8.48
CA THR A 313 -2.93 -11.38 7.03
C THR A 313 -3.07 -9.95 6.54
N PHE A 314 -3.97 -9.15 7.11
CA PHE A 314 -4.25 -7.81 6.63
C PHE A 314 -3.13 -6.83 7.00
N GLN A 315 -2.73 -6.81 8.29
CA GLN A 315 -1.68 -5.89 8.72
C GLN A 315 -0.33 -6.25 8.11
N VAL A 316 0.03 -7.53 8.07
CA VAL A 316 1.28 -7.96 7.40
C VAL A 316 1.28 -7.58 5.93
N ALA A 317 0.18 -7.83 5.21
CA ALA A 317 0.09 -7.44 3.80
C ALA A 317 0.24 -5.92 3.62
N ARG A 318 -0.42 -5.12 4.47
CA ARG A 318 -0.44 -3.65 4.40
C ARG A 318 0.88 -3.00 4.84
N PHE A 319 1.45 -3.45 5.95
CA PHE A 319 2.57 -2.81 6.63
C PHE A 319 3.93 -3.36 6.21
N LEU A 320 4.01 -4.62 5.79
CA LEU A 320 5.25 -5.25 5.32
C LEU A 320 5.16 -5.62 3.84
N GLY A 321 4.07 -6.24 3.39
CA GLY A 321 3.91 -6.68 2.01
C GLY A 321 4.01 -5.55 0.99
N VAL A 322 3.28 -4.45 1.20
CA VAL A 322 3.29 -3.26 0.31
C VAL A 322 4.70 -2.69 0.11
N PRO A 323 5.46 -2.30 1.16
CA PRO A 323 6.79 -1.73 0.97
C PRO A 323 7.76 -2.75 0.37
N LEU A 324 7.66 -4.05 0.72
CA LEU A 324 8.47 -5.10 0.13
C LEU A 324 8.27 -5.19 -1.39
N ILE A 325 7.01 -5.20 -1.85
CA ILE A 325 6.68 -5.28 -3.27
C ILE A 325 7.15 -4.03 -4.02
N PHE A 326 6.90 -2.84 -3.47
CA PHE A 326 7.38 -1.60 -4.09
C PHE A 326 8.89 -1.53 -4.18
N MET A 327 9.60 -1.97 -3.14
CA MET A 327 11.06 -2.03 -3.18
C MET A 327 11.57 -3.04 -4.19
N PHE A 328 10.94 -4.20 -4.28
CA PHE A 328 11.26 -5.19 -5.31
C PHE A 328 11.09 -4.60 -6.71
N ILE A 329 10.00 -3.85 -6.95
CA ILE A 329 9.75 -3.19 -8.23
C ILE A 329 10.84 -2.16 -8.54
N LEU A 330 11.15 -1.27 -7.60
CA LEU A 330 12.15 -0.21 -7.77
C LEU A 330 13.54 -0.76 -8.15
N LEU A 331 13.92 -1.90 -7.56
CA LEU A 331 15.24 -2.50 -7.73
C LEU A 331 15.32 -3.40 -8.98
N ASN A 332 14.29 -4.20 -9.27
CA ASN A 332 14.33 -5.19 -10.37
C ASN A 332 13.80 -4.64 -11.70
N TYR A 333 13.08 -3.51 -11.70
CA TYR A 333 12.51 -2.91 -12.91
C TYR A 333 13.14 -1.57 -13.30
N ASN A 334 14.46 -1.46 -13.09
CA ASN A 334 15.30 -0.40 -13.66
C ASN A 334 14.93 1.05 -13.28
N MET A 335 14.06 1.25 -12.29
CA MET A 335 13.65 2.58 -11.81
C MET A 335 14.79 3.30 -11.06
N VAL A 336 15.73 2.52 -10.53
CA VAL A 336 16.89 2.97 -9.77
C VAL A 336 18.16 2.39 -10.36
N ASP A 337 19.20 3.20 -10.41
CA ASP A 337 20.55 2.74 -10.70
C ASP A 337 21.22 2.12 -9.46
N THR A 338 21.26 0.79 -9.44
CA THR A 338 21.92 -0.01 -8.39
C THR A 338 23.41 -0.24 -8.65
N GLY A 339 23.91 0.11 -9.84
CA GLY A 339 25.27 -0.19 -10.29
C GLY A 339 26.33 0.84 -9.87
N ALA A 340 25.96 2.12 -9.75
CA ALA A 340 26.90 3.18 -9.35
C ALA A 340 27.44 3.00 -7.92
N GLU A 341 28.73 3.27 -7.69
CA GLU A 341 29.42 3.02 -6.40
C GLU A 341 28.69 3.63 -5.18
N GLY A 342 28.20 4.86 -5.31
CA GLY A 342 27.45 5.55 -4.25
C GLY A 342 26.00 5.06 -4.08
N SER A 343 25.40 4.47 -5.11
CA SER A 343 24.05 3.91 -5.07
C SER A 343 24.06 2.48 -4.53
N LYS A 344 25.10 1.70 -4.84
CA LYS A 344 25.29 0.33 -4.33
C LYS A 344 25.29 0.27 -2.80
N MET A 345 25.96 1.22 -2.13
CA MET A 345 25.95 1.32 -0.67
C MET A 345 24.53 1.58 -0.12
N ILE A 346 23.80 2.54 -0.70
CA ILE A 346 22.44 2.88 -0.24
C ILE A 346 21.48 1.72 -0.49
N THR A 347 21.54 1.10 -1.67
CA THR A 347 20.78 -0.11 -2.00
C THR A 347 21.05 -1.22 -1.01
N ARG A 348 22.31 -1.42 -0.61
CA ARG A 348 22.66 -2.42 0.42
C ARG A 348 22.02 -2.10 1.77
N ILE A 349 22.15 -0.87 2.25
CA ILE A 349 21.54 -0.44 3.53
C ILE A 349 20.02 -0.63 3.49
N MET A 350 19.40 -0.29 2.35
CA MET A 350 17.97 -0.39 2.15
C MET A 350 17.47 -1.84 2.17
N VAL A 351 18.16 -2.76 1.48
CA VAL A 351 17.87 -4.20 1.51
C VAL A 351 18.07 -4.77 2.91
N LEU A 352 19.15 -4.39 3.60
CA LEU A 352 19.42 -4.81 4.98
C LEU A 352 18.34 -4.35 5.96
N LEU A 353 17.94 -3.08 5.89
CA LEU A 353 16.88 -2.54 6.73
C LEU A 353 15.57 -3.27 6.49
N LEU A 354 15.23 -3.51 5.22
CA LEU A 354 14.03 -4.23 4.81
C LEU A 354 14.03 -5.67 5.33
N LEU A 355 15.14 -6.40 5.20
CA LEU A 355 15.27 -7.76 5.73
C LEU A 355 15.18 -7.80 7.26
N LEU A 356 15.87 -6.88 7.94
CA LEU A 356 15.87 -6.79 9.40
C LEU A 356 14.47 -6.53 9.94
N VAL A 357 13.76 -5.58 9.34
CA VAL A 357 12.38 -5.23 9.72
C VAL A 357 11.44 -6.38 9.44
N ALA A 358 11.44 -6.91 8.21
CA ALA A 358 10.55 -8.01 7.85
C ALA A 358 10.77 -9.22 8.77
N THR A 359 12.02 -9.52 9.10
CA THR A 359 12.35 -10.59 10.04
C THR A 359 11.86 -10.26 11.45
N SER A 360 12.14 -9.07 11.98
CA SER A 360 11.70 -8.65 13.32
C SER A 360 10.18 -8.70 13.47
N SER A 361 9.44 -8.20 12.48
CA SER A 361 7.98 -8.19 12.52
C SER A 361 7.38 -9.59 12.30
N LEU A 362 7.99 -10.44 11.47
CA LEU A 362 7.57 -11.84 11.35
C LEU A 362 7.80 -12.62 12.65
N ILE A 363 8.88 -12.31 13.37
CA ILE A 363 9.23 -12.87 14.66
C ILE A 363 8.17 -12.51 15.70
N GLU A 364 7.88 -11.21 15.85
CA GLU A 364 6.86 -10.68 16.76
C GLU A 364 5.49 -11.33 16.49
N MET A 365 5.10 -11.39 15.21
CA MET A 365 3.88 -12.05 14.77
C MET A 365 3.82 -13.55 15.07
N ILE A 366 4.93 -14.30 14.93
CA ILE A 366 4.98 -15.72 15.30
C ILE A 366 4.76 -15.89 16.82
N GLN A 367 5.25 -14.95 17.64
CA GLN A 367 5.07 -14.99 19.09
C GLN A 367 3.63 -14.73 19.51
N ILE A 368 2.92 -13.86 18.78
CA ILE A 368 1.47 -13.63 18.99
C ILE A 368 0.69 -14.93 18.73
N ILE A 369 0.99 -15.62 17.62
CA ILE A 369 0.20 -16.79 17.16
C ILE A 369 0.55 -18.07 17.94
N LEU A 370 1.84 -18.25 18.27
CA LEU A 370 2.31 -19.41 18.99
C LEU A 370 2.78 -18.95 20.37
N PRO A 371 2.02 -19.23 21.45
CA PRO A 371 2.43 -18.91 22.82
C PRO A 371 3.56 -19.85 23.24
N ILE A 372 4.75 -19.64 22.67
CA ILE A 372 5.98 -20.37 22.95
C ILE A 372 6.74 -19.56 24.00
N PRO A 373 7.33 -20.20 25.02
CA PRO A 373 8.16 -19.52 26.02
C PRO A 373 9.25 -18.65 25.36
N GLU A 374 9.40 -17.41 25.82
CA GLU A 374 10.32 -16.40 25.27
C GLU A 374 11.77 -16.89 25.10
N MET A 375 12.23 -17.80 25.98
CA MET A 375 13.58 -18.38 25.88
C MET A 375 13.76 -19.36 24.72
N ILE A 376 12.70 -20.07 24.32
CA ILE A 376 12.75 -21.01 23.20
C ILE A 376 12.57 -20.25 21.89
N THR A 377 11.67 -19.27 21.86
CA THR A 377 11.50 -18.40 20.69
C THR A 377 12.80 -17.66 20.39
N SER A 378 13.41 -16.99 21.37
CA SER A 378 14.69 -16.29 21.20
C SER A 378 15.84 -17.18 20.72
N ALA A 379 15.90 -18.45 21.15
CA ALA A 379 16.91 -19.41 20.66
C ALA A 379 16.66 -19.85 19.20
N LEU A 380 15.40 -20.15 18.84
CA LEU A 380 14.99 -20.42 17.46
C LEU A 380 15.20 -19.19 16.57
N PHE A 381 15.00 -18.00 17.11
CA PHE A 381 15.21 -16.73 16.42
C PHE A 381 16.68 -16.42 16.19
N ALA A 382 17.56 -16.66 17.17
CA ALA A 382 19.00 -16.52 16.97
C ALA A 382 19.48 -17.48 15.86
N ALA A 383 18.97 -18.72 15.83
CA ALA A 383 19.26 -19.67 14.76
C ALA A 383 18.71 -19.20 13.40
N GLY A 384 17.46 -18.70 13.36
CA GLY A 384 16.85 -18.13 12.17
C GLY A 384 17.63 -16.94 11.62
N VAL A 385 17.96 -15.96 12.46
CA VAL A 385 18.73 -14.76 12.09
C VAL A 385 20.11 -15.12 11.54
N VAL A 386 20.82 -16.08 12.14
CA VAL A 386 22.12 -16.55 11.62
C VAL A 386 22.00 -17.21 10.25
N VAL A 387 20.94 -18.00 10.03
CA VAL A 387 20.65 -18.60 8.72
C VAL A 387 20.29 -17.52 7.69
N PHE A 388 19.53 -16.50 8.09
CA PHE A 388 19.14 -15.37 7.24
C PHE A 388 20.32 -14.47 6.86
N ILE A 389 21.26 -14.21 7.77
CA ILE A 389 22.49 -13.47 7.46
C ILE A 389 23.31 -14.21 6.40
N GLY A 390 23.35 -15.55 6.42
CA GLY A 390 24.01 -16.34 5.37
C GLY A 390 23.32 -16.28 4.00
N TRP A 391 22.04 -15.91 3.94
CA TRP A 391 21.28 -15.72 2.70
C TRP A 391 21.37 -14.29 2.14
N GLU A 392 21.88 -13.32 2.92
CA GLU A 392 22.01 -11.91 2.54
C GLU A 392 22.71 -11.73 1.20
N GLU A 393 23.92 -12.31 1.05
CA GLU A 393 24.72 -12.14 -0.16
C GLU A 393 24.06 -12.77 -1.38
N ARG A 394 23.36 -13.89 -1.21
CA ARG A 394 22.71 -14.62 -2.31
C ARG A 394 21.46 -13.90 -2.83
N ILE A 395 20.65 -13.37 -1.92
CA ILE A 395 19.48 -12.56 -2.25
C ILE A 395 19.92 -11.24 -2.88
N MET A 396 20.97 -10.61 -2.34
CA MET A 396 21.53 -9.38 -2.88
C MET A 396 22.03 -9.59 -4.32
N ASP A 397 22.80 -10.65 -4.56
CA ASP A 397 23.29 -10.96 -5.90
C ASP A 397 22.12 -11.23 -6.86
N GLN A 398 21.09 -11.96 -6.46
CA GLN A 398 19.89 -12.18 -7.28
C GLN A 398 19.14 -10.88 -7.61
N ILE A 399 18.89 -10.03 -6.61
CA ILE A 399 18.14 -8.76 -6.78
C ILE A 399 18.92 -7.75 -7.64
N ILE A 400 20.25 -7.77 -7.61
CA ILE A 400 21.10 -6.85 -8.40
C ILE A 400 21.35 -7.40 -9.82
N THR A 401 21.33 -8.72 -10.03
CA THR A 401 21.68 -9.33 -11.33
C THR A 401 20.50 -9.51 -12.30
N GLU A 402 19.26 -9.64 -11.82
CA GLU A 402 18.07 -9.78 -12.66
C GLU A 402 17.29 -8.46 -12.82
N THR A 403 17.92 -7.45 -13.44
CA THR A 403 17.21 -6.21 -13.80
C THR A 403 16.56 -6.34 -15.16
N SER A 404 15.26 -6.04 -15.26
CA SER A 404 14.53 -5.98 -16.52
C SER A 404 13.94 -4.59 -16.73
N SER A 405 14.02 -4.05 -17.94
CA SER A 405 13.49 -2.71 -18.24
C SER A 405 12.13 -2.86 -18.90
N ALA A 406 11.07 -2.53 -18.16
CA ALA A 406 9.73 -2.60 -18.72
C ALA A 406 9.53 -1.51 -19.79
N ALA A 407 10.17 -0.35 -19.63
CA ALA A 407 10.12 0.71 -20.63
C ALA A 407 10.76 0.27 -21.95
N ASP A 408 11.91 -0.41 -21.90
CA ASP A 408 12.57 -0.91 -23.12
C ASP A 408 11.74 -2.00 -23.80
N SER A 409 11.18 -2.94 -23.03
CA SER A 409 10.28 -3.96 -23.56
C SER A 409 9.04 -3.34 -24.26
N VAL A 410 8.48 -2.25 -23.72
CA VAL A 410 7.37 -1.54 -24.38
C VAL A 410 7.84 -0.85 -25.66
N LYS A 411 9.01 -0.19 -25.63
CA LYS A 411 9.59 0.48 -26.81
C LYS A 411 9.80 -0.51 -27.95
N GLU A 412 10.34 -1.69 -27.66
CA GLU A 412 10.59 -2.73 -28.67
C GLU A 412 9.30 -3.28 -29.28
N LEU A 413 8.26 -3.51 -28.45
CA LEU A 413 7.03 -4.16 -28.90
C LEU A 413 6.03 -3.25 -29.61
N ILE A 414 5.98 -1.96 -29.26
CA ILE A 414 4.90 -1.05 -29.72
C ILE A 414 5.44 0.23 -30.37
N GLY A 415 6.66 0.63 -30.03
CA GLY A 415 7.15 1.98 -30.31
C GLY A 415 6.51 3.01 -29.37
N VAL A 416 7.33 3.72 -28.61
CA VAL A 416 6.92 4.80 -27.69
C VAL A 416 7.62 6.07 -28.13
N ALA A 417 7.01 7.23 -27.94
CA ALA A 417 7.66 8.50 -28.21
C ALA A 417 8.94 8.65 -27.34
N GLU A 418 10.06 9.01 -27.98
CA GLU A 418 11.27 9.40 -27.27
C GLU A 418 11.06 10.78 -26.66
N ILE A 419 10.85 10.81 -25.34
CA ILE A 419 10.64 12.04 -24.57
C ILE A 419 11.87 12.27 -23.71
N SER A 420 12.53 13.40 -23.90
CA SER A 420 13.58 13.88 -23.00
C SER A 420 12.97 14.88 -22.02
N ILE A 421 13.09 14.60 -20.72
CA ILE A 421 12.54 15.44 -19.66
C ILE A 421 13.70 16.09 -18.92
N ASN A 422 13.61 17.41 -18.74
CA ASN A 422 14.62 18.17 -18.02
C ASN A 422 14.63 17.78 -16.53
N ASP A 423 15.81 17.57 -15.95
CA ASP A 423 16.03 17.33 -14.51
C ASP A 423 15.35 18.36 -13.59
N GLY A 424 15.19 19.60 -14.07
CA GLY A 424 14.45 20.64 -13.36
C GLY A 424 12.98 20.27 -13.08
N GLU A 425 12.34 19.48 -13.96
CA GLU A 425 10.95 19.06 -13.78
C GLU A 425 10.81 17.98 -12.71
N TYR A 426 11.77 17.05 -12.62
CA TYR A 426 11.81 16.06 -11.54
C TYR A 426 12.02 16.73 -10.18
N ARG A 427 12.88 17.77 -10.12
CA ARG A 427 13.05 18.58 -8.90
C ARG A 427 11.78 19.36 -8.56
N PHE A 428 11.11 19.93 -9.55
CA PHE A 428 9.84 20.63 -9.35
C PHE A 428 8.77 19.71 -8.75
N PHE A 429 8.63 18.49 -9.29
CA PHE A 429 7.73 17.49 -8.73
C PHE A 429 8.06 17.19 -7.25
N SER A 430 9.31 16.90 -6.92
CA SER A 430 9.70 16.63 -5.53
C SER A 430 9.48 17.83 -4.60
N MET A 431 9.74 19.06 -5.05
CA MET A 431 9.42 20.26 -4.26
C MET A 431 7.91 20.42 -4.04
N ALA A 432 7.09 20.12 -5.04
CA ALA A 432 5.64 20.14 -4.92
C ALA A 432 5.12 19.09 -3.92
N MET A 433 5.68 17.88 -3.93
CA MET A 433 5.33 16.84 -2.96
C MET A 433 5.69 17.24 -1.53
N THR A 434 6.89 17.82 -1.31
CA THR A 434 7.26 18.40 0.00
C THR A 434 6.30 19.51 0.42
N ALA A 435 5.96 20.44 -0.48
CA ALA A 435 5.03 21.53 -0.19
C ALA A 435 3.63 21.00 0.18
N MET A 436 3.19 19.94 -0.48
CA MET A 436 1.91 19.28 -0.21
C MET A 436 1.92 18.56 1.15
N LEU A 437 3.01 17.91 1.55
CA LEU A 437 3.16 17.38 2.92
C LEU A 437 3.09 18.49 3.97
N CYS A 438 3.81 19.60 3.76
CA CYS A 438 3.74 20.75 4.66
C CYS A 438 2.31 21.31 4.72
N TYR A 439 1.63 21.43 3.59
CA TYR A 439 0.24 21.87 3.51
C TYR A 439 -0.70 20.94 4.31
N ALA A 440 -0.60 19.62 4.13
CA ALA A 440 -1.42 18.63 4.84
C ALA A 440 -1.27 18.73 6.37
N VAL A 441 -0.05 18.93 6.87
CA VAL A 441 0.20 19.09 8.31
C VAL A 441 -0.31 20.45 8.80
N LEU A 442 -0.02 21.53 8.08
CA LEU A 442 -0.43 22.88 8.49
C LEU A 442 -1.95 23.02 8.52
N ILE A 443 -2.66 22.48 7.52
CA ILE A 443 -4.11 22.54 7.48
C ILE A 443 -4.73 21.71 8.61
N ALA A 444 -4.20 20.52 8.90
CA ALA A 444 -4.66 19.72 10.02
C ALA A 444 -4.54 20.44 11.38
N ILE A 445 -3.42 21.13 11.62
CA ILE A 445 -3.21 21.95 12.82
C ILE A 445 -4.14 23.17 12.84
N LEU A 446 -4.32 23.83 11.70
CA LEU A 446 -5.17 25.01 11.58
C LEU A 446 -6.63 24.68 11.88
N PHE A 447 -7.17 23.61 11.30
CA PHE A 447 -8.56 23.19 11.53
C PHE A 447 -8.81 22.78 12.98
N HIS A 448 -7.85 22.08 13.60
CA HIS A 448 -7.92 21.77 15.02
C HIS A 448 -7.89 23.03 15.89
N SER A 449 -7.01 23.99 15.60
CA SER A 449 -6.91 25.23 16.39
C SER A 449 -8.11 26.17 16.21
N MET A 450 -8.80 26.10 15.07
CA MET A 450 -10.06 26.82 14.84
C MET A 450 -11.25 26.23 15.61
N GLY A 451 -11.15 25.00 16.13
CA GLY A 451 -12.23 24.36 16.89
C GLY A 451 -13.51 24.17 16.09
N ILE A 452 -13.42 23.93 14.78
CA ILE A 452 -14.58 23.86 13.87
C ILE A 452 -15.60 22.80 14.30
N HIS A 453 -15.13 21.73 14.96
CA HIS A 453 -15.91 20.58 15.40
C HIS A 453 -15.86 20.38 16.93
N ASN A 454 -15.55 21.44 17.70
CA ASN A 454 -15.46 21.42 19.17
C ASN A 454 -16.56 22.25 19.84
#